data_AF-A0AAV4YZD4-F1
#
_entry.id   AF-A0AAV4YZD4-F1
#
_cell.length_a   1.000
_cell.length_b   1.000
_cell.length_c   1.000
_cell.angle_alpha   90.00
_cell.angle_beta   90.00
_cell.angle_gamma   90.00
#
_symmetry.space_group_name_H-M   'P 1'
#
loop_
_entity.id
_entity.type
_entity.pdbx_description
1 polymer ?
#
loop_
_entity_poly.entity_id
_entity_poly.type
_entity_poly.pdbx_seq_one_letter_code
_entity_poly.pdbx_strand_id
1 'polypeptide(L)'
;MLITMSDKELKRLSVLQEICDQRITQSQAAQLLHISERQIRRLLQKYKAQGPAALAHAGRGQISNSRLPEELRLKCLNIVSDQLHGFGPTLAHEKLTTVHGFDISVETLRSWMIAVDLWIPRAKRLKRPYQPRYNRDCFGELCHN
;
A
#
# COMPACT_ATOMS: atom_id res chain seq x y z
N MET A 1 21.15 -6.16 -14.71
CA MET A 1 19.98 -5.42 -14.16
C MET A 1 18.90 -6.45 -13.85
N LEU A 2 18.49 -6.57 -12.59
CA LEU A 2 17.47 -7.53 -12.17
C LEU A 2 16.09 -6.86 -12.28
N ILE A 3 15.25 -7.34 -13.19
CA ILE A 3 13.91 -6.77 -13.42
C ILE A 3 12.92 -7.63 -12.64
N THR A 4 12.34 -7.07 -11.58
CA THR A 4 11.26 -7.76 -10.86
C THR A 4 9.95 -7.56 -11.61
N MET A 5 9.31 -8.67 -11.95
CA MET A 5 8.03 -8.68 -12.68
C MET A 5 6.99 -9.44 -11.84
N SER A 6 5.73 -9.07 -11.99
CA SER A 6 4.60 -9.84 -11.49
C SER A 6 4.32 -11.02 -12.42
N ASP A 7 3.60 -12.03 -11.93
CA ASP A 7 3.20 -13.20 -12.73
C ASP A 7 2.42 -12.79 -13.99
N LYS A 8 1.62 -11.72 -13.90
CA LYS A 8 0.88 -11.18 -15.06
C LYS A 8 1.83 -10.62 -16.12
N GLU A 9 2.88 -9.93 -15.70
CA GLU A 9 3.88 -9.37 -16.61
C GLU A 9 4.74 -10.47 -17.23
N LEU A 10 5.08 -11.52 -16.47
CA LEU A 10 5.78 -12.71 -16.98
C LEU A 10 4.94 -13.49 -17.99
N LYS A 11 3.65 -13.71 -17.72
CA LYS A 11 2.72 -14.34 -18.69
C LYS A 11 2.60 -13.54 -19.99
N ARG A 12 2.59 -12.21 -19.90
CA ARG A 12 2.59 -11.36 -21.11
C ARG A 12 3.88 -11.51 -21.90
N LEU A 13 5.03 -11.62 -21.22
CA LEU A 13 6.32 -11.83 -21.87
C LEU A 13 6.31 -13.13 -22.69
N SER A 14 5.88 -14.25 -22.11
CA SER A 14 5.86 -15.54 -22.80
C SER A 14 4.94 -15.51 -24.03
N VAL A 15 3.73 -14.96 -23.89
CA VAL A 15 2.77 -14.87 -25.01
C VAL A 15 3.27 -13.93 -26.12
N LEU A 16 3.94 -12.82 -25.77
CA LEU A 16 4.51 -11.92 -26.78
C LEU A 16 5.70 -12.55 -27.51
N GLN A 17 6.50 -13.38 -26.82
CA GLN A 17 7.55 -14.18 -27.46
C GLN A 17 6.95 -15.15 -28.47
N GLU A 18 5.86 -15.85 -28.14
CA GLU A 18 5.18 -16.75 -29.09
C GLU A 18 4.63 -16.03 -30.33
N ILE A 19 4.16 -14.78 -30.19
CA ILE A 19 3.76 -13.95 -31.35
C ILE A 19 4.99 -13.60 -32.20
N CYS A 20 6.11 -13.24 -31.58
CA CYS A 20 7.37 -12.95 -32.26
C CYS A 20 7.92 -14.17 -33.02
N ASP A 21 7.79 -15.36 -32.43
CA ASP A 21 8.15 -16.65 -33.00
C ASP A 21 7.13 -17.15 -34.04
N GLN A 22 6.10 -16.35 -34.36
CA GLN A 22 5.04 -16.64 -35.31
C GLN A 22 4.23 -17.91 -34.99
N ARG A 23 4.23 -18.35 -33.72
CA ARG A 23 3.51 -19.54 -33.27
C ARG A 23 2.02 -19.28 -33.05
N ILE A 24 1.68 -18.05 -32.66
CA ILE A 24 0.30 -17.62 -32.42
C ILE A 24 0.04 -16.25 -33.05
N THR A 25 -1.22 -16.02 -33.41
CA THR A 25 -1.69 -14.73 -33.91
C THR A 25 -1.98 -13.76 -32.76
N GLN A 26 -2.05 -12.46 -33.07
CA GLN A 26 -2.44 -11.44 -32.08
C GLN A 26 -3.85 -11.66 -31.52
N SER A 27 -4.76 -12.22 -32.32
CA SER A 27 -6.13 -12.51 -31.90
C SER A 27 -6.17 -13.67 -30.89
N GLN A 28 -5.40 -14.73 -31.14
CA GLN A 28 -5.23 -15.83 -30.19
C GLN A 28 -4.57 -15.35 -28.88
N ALA A 29 -3.53 -14.52 -28.99
CA ALA A 29 -2.88 -13.93 -27.80
C ALA A 29 -3.83 -13.05 -26.98
N ALA A 30 -4.70 -12.28 -27.65
CA ALA A 30 -5.74 -11.47 -27.01
C ALA A 30 -6.72 -12.34 -26.20
N GLN A 31 -7.14 -13.48 -26.77
CA GLN A 31 -7.98 -14.47 -26.09
C GLN A 31 -7.27 -15.11 -24.89
N LEU A 32 -6.00 -15.55 -25.05
CA LEU A 32 -5.20 -16.18 -23.99
C LEU A 32 -4.95 -15.25 -22.80
N LEU A 33 -4.70 -13.97 -23.07
CA LEU A 33 -4.42 -12.97 -22.03
C LEU A 33 -5.67 -12.24 -21.53
N HIS A 34 -6.84 -12.52 -22.11
CA HIS A 34 -8.11 -11.83 -21.84
C HIS A 34 -7.99 -10.30 -21.93
N ILE A 35 -7.33 -9.80 -22.98
CA ILE A 35 -7.17 -8.37 -23.27
C ILE A 35 -7.46 -8.07 -24.73
N SER A 36 -7.73 -6.82 -25.07
CA SER A 36 -8.00 -6.44 -26.47
C SER A 36 -6.77 -6.62 -27.37
N GLU A 37 -7.00 -6.91 -28.65
CA GLU A 37 -5.94 -6.93 -29.67
C GLU A 37 -5.19 -5.59 -29.74
N ARG A 38 -5.87 -4.46 -29.52
CA ARG A 38 -5.23 -3.14 -29.46
C ARG A 38 -4.20 -3.08 -28.34
N GLN A 39 -4.51 -3.68 -27.18
CA GLN A 39 -3.57 -3.76 -26.07
C GLN A 39 -2.39 -4.68 -26.40
N ILE A 40 -2.63 -5.82 -27.06
CA ILE A 40 -1.55 -6.70 -27.56
C ILE A 40 -0.62 -5.93 -28.50
N ARG A 41 -1.15 -5.19 -29.48
CA ARG A 41 -0.36 -4.36 -30.41
C ARG A 41 0.50 -3.34 -29.68
N ARG A 42 -0.07 -2.62 -28.71
CA ARG A 42 0.68 -1.65 -27.89
C ARG A 42 1.81 -2.32 -27.11
N LEU A 43 1.55 -3.47 -26.50
CA LEU A 43 2.56 -4.22 -25.76
C LEU A 43 3.67 -4.74 -26.70
N LEU A 44 3.32 -5.23 -27.88
CA LEU A 44 4.26 -5.70 -28.89
C LEU A 44 5.15 -4.57 -29.40
N GLN A 45 4.60 -3.39 -29.69
CA GLN A 45 5.37 -2.21 -30.07
C GLN A 45 6.37 -1.82 -28.98
N LYS A 46 5.93 -1.82 -27.72
CA LYS A 46 6.79 -1.49 -26.57
C LYS A 46 7.89 -2.53 -26.37
N TYR A 47 7.55 -3.81 -26.49
CA TYR A 47 8.47 -4.94 -26.39
C TYR A 47 9.53 -4.90 -27.51
N LYS A 48 9.15 -4.59 -28.75
CA LYS A 48 10.11 -4.45 -29.87
C LYS A 48 11.08 -3.28 -29.66
N ALA A 49 10.64 -2.19 -29.03
CA ALA A 49 11.48 -1.01 -28.82
C ALA A 49 12.45 -1.15 -27.63
N GLN A 50 12.02 -1.81 -26.55
CA GLN A 50 12.72 -1.77 -25.24
C GLN A 50 12.94 -3.17 -24.63
N GLY A 51 12.58 -4.23 -25.34
CA GLY A 51 12.72 -5.62 -24.90
C GLY A 51 11.81 -6.01 -23.73
N PRO A 52 12.15 -7.09 -23.01
CA PRO A 52 11.37 -7.60 -21.87
C PRO A 52 11.16 -6.56 -20.75
N ALA A 53 12.15 -5.69 -20.52
CA ALA A 53 12.10 -4.65 -19.49
C ALA A 53 10.90 -3.70 -19.65
N ALA A 54 10.47 -3.48 -20.88
CA ALA A 54 9.35 -2.60 -21.20
C ALA A 54 8.01 -3.09 -20.66
N LEU A 55 7.87 -4.40 -20.42
CA LEU A 55 6.63 -4.98 -19.93
C LEU A 55 6.47 -4.82 -18.42
N ALA A 56 7.55 -4.53 -17.70
CA ALA A 56 7.49 -4.21 -16.29
C ALA A 56 6.79 -2.85 -16.08
N HIS A 57 6.05 -2.74 -14.99
CA HIS A 57 5.39 -1.52 -14.58
C HIS A 57 6.40 -0.37 -14.46
N ALA A 58 6.19 0.71 -15.21
CA ALA A 58 7.16 1.81 -15.31
C ALA A 58 7.41 2.54 -13.98
N GLY A 59 6.41 2.59 -13.10
CA GLY A 59 6.54 3.17 -11.76
C GLY A 59 7.22 2.26 -10.74
N ARG A 60 7.62 1.03 -11.11
CA ARG A 60 8.28 0.11 -10.18
C ARG A 60 9.66 0.65 -9.82
N GLY A 61 9.91 0.82 -8.52
CA GLY A 61 11.14 1.43 -8.01
C GLY A 61 11.17 2.96 -8.08
N GLN A 62 10.14 3.59 -8.67
CA GLN A 62 10.03 5.05 -8.68
C GLN A 62 9.34 5.58 -7.43
N ILE A 63 9.73 6.80 -7.05
CA ILE A 63 9.08 7.55 -5.98
C ILE A 63 7.74 8.09 -6.50
N SER A 64 6.71 8.08 -5.66
CA SER A 64 5.41 8.68 -6.02
C SER A 64 5.56 10.18 -6.24
N ASN A 65 4.96 10.69 -7.31
CA ASN A 65 4.91 12.13 -7.60
C ASN A 65 4.20 12.94 -6.49
N SER A 66 3.36 12.28 -5.68
CA SER A 66 2.64 12.89 -4.56
C SER A 66 3.36 12.68 -3.21
N ARG A 67 4.61 12.20 -3.21
CA ARG A 67 5.37 12.03 -1.96
C ARG A 67 5.66 13.41 -1.36
N LEU A 68 5.20 13.61 -0.13
CA LEU A 68 5.55 14.79 0.66
C LEU A 68 7.06 14.82 0.95
N PRO A 69 7.66 16.02 1.07
CA PRO A 69 9.08 16.16 1.40
C PRO A 69 9.47 15.35 2.64
N GLU A 70 10.62 14.69 2.58
CA GLU A 70 11.11 13.87 3.70
C GLU A 70 11.39 14.72 4.93
N GLU A 71 11.83 15.96 4.75
CA GLU A 71 11.99 16.94 5.84
C GLU A 71 10.69 17.19 6.59
N LEU A 72 9.56 17.31 5.88
CA LEU A 72 8.25 17.50 6.50
C LEU A 72 7.88 16.27 7.32
N ARG A 73 8.07 15.07 6.74
CA ARG A 73 7.84 13.80 7.45
C ARG A 73 8.64 13.71 8.73
N LEU A 74 9.93 14.02 8.70
CA LEU A 74 10.82 13.96 9.86
C LEU A 74 10.40 14.97 10.93
N LYS A 75 10.09 16.22 10.54
CA LYS A 75 9.59 17.25 11.46
C LYS A 75 8.31 16.80 12.18
N CYS A 76 7.33 16.27 11.44
CA CYS A 76 6.09 15.78 12.04
C CYS A 76 6.35 14.62 13.00
N LEU A 77 7.19 13.65 12.62
CA LEU A 77 7.50 12.49 13.46
C LEU A 77 8.23 12.88 14.75
N ASN A 78 9.17 13.82 14.69
CA ASN A 78 9.88 14.32 15.88
C ASN A 78 8.92 14.99 16.86
N ILE A 79 7.99 15.82 16.36
CA ILE A 79 6.98 16.44 17.23
C ILE A 79 6.08 15.38 17.87
N VAL A 80 5.70 14.35 17.10
CA VAL A 80 4.86 13.27 17.63
C VAL A 80 5.58 12.45 18.69
N SER A 81 6.86 12.12 18.48
CA SER A 81 7.66 11.38 19.47
C SER A 81 7.89 12.19 20.73
N ASP A 82 8.19 13.47 20.61
CA ASP A 82 8.66 14.30 21.72
C ASP A 82 7.50 14.86 22.55
N GLN A 83 6.41 15.29 21.88
CA GLN A 83 5.35 16.08 22.51
C GLN A 83 3.98 15.40 22.52
N LEU A 84 3.74 14.44 21.63
CA LEU A 84 2.43 13.78 21.45
C LEU A 84 2.50 12.26 21.70
N HIS A 85 3.41 11.84 22.58
CA HIS A 85 3.58 10.44 22.91
C HIS A 85 2.28 9.82 23.44
N GLY A 86 1.87 8.69 22.86
CA GLY A 86 0.63 7.99 23.22
C GLY A 86 -0.64 8.53 22.55
N PHE A 87 -0.55 9.60 21.76
CA PHE A 87 -1.71 10.13 21.04
C PHE A 87 -2.06 9.21 19.87
N GLY A 88 -3.36 9.00 19.64
CA GLY A 88 -3.83 8.34 18.44
C GLY A 88 -3.57 9.20 17.19
N PRO A 89 -3.50 8.61 15.98
CA PRO A 89 -3.19 9.34 14.74
C PRO A 89 -4.12 10.53 14.47
N THR A 90 -5.40 10.40 14.81
CA THR A 90 -6.39 11.49 14.67
C THR A 90 -6.06 12.67 15.58
N LEU A 91 -5.85 12.41 16.88
CA LEU A 91 -5.56 13.47 17.85
C LEU A 91 -4.18 14.09 17.61
N ALA A 92 -3.20 13.28 17.22
CA ALA A 92 -1.88 13.78 16.83
C ALA A 92 -1.96 14.70 15.60
N HIS A 93 -2.77 14.33 14.60
CA HIS A 93 -3.03 15.18 13.45
C HIS A 93 -3.69 16.51 13.84
N GLU A 94 -4.74 16.48 14.66
CA GLU A 94 -5.40 17.71 15.12
C GLU A 94 -4.43 18.68 15.80
N LYS A 95 -3.51 18.16 16.63
CA LYS A 95 -2.48 18.98 17.28
C LYS A 95 -1.42 19.48 16.30
N LEU A 96 -0.98 18.66 15.35
CA LEU A 96 -0.05 19.07 14.31
C LEU A 96 -0.63 20.18 13.42
N THR A 97 -1.91 20.11 13.06
CA THR A 97 -2.57 21.13 12.26
C THR A 97 -2.81 22.41 13.06
N THR A 98 -3.36 22.29 14.28
CA THR A 98 -3.79 23.46 15.07
C THR A 98 -2.62 24.21 15.70
N VAL A 99 -1.62 23.49 16.25
CA VAL A 99 -0.51 24.09 17.01
C VAL A 99 0.67 24.39 16.10
N HIS A 100 0.96 23.49 15.15
CA HIS A 100 2.18 23.57 14.33
C HIS A 100 1.90 23.93 12.86
N GLY A 101 0.63 24.09 12.46
CA GLY A 101 0.26 24.58 11.13
C GLY A 101 0.55 23.62 9.98
N PHE A 102 0.70 22.31 10.24
CA PHE A 102 0.95 21.33 9.19
C PHE A 102 -0.33 21.00 8.41
N ASP A 103 -0.26 21.08 7.08
CA ASP A 103 -1.32 20.62 6.18
C ASP A 103 -0.96 19.24 5.62
N ILE A 104 -1.36 18.20 6.35
CA ILE A 104 -1.18 16.79 5.97
C ILE A 104 -2.46 16.01 6.23
N SER A 105 -2.73 14.96 5.46
CA SER A 105 -3.87 14.10 5.78
C SER A 105 -3.60 13.23 7.02
N VAL A 106 -4.65 12.93 7.79
CA VAL A 106 -4.60 11.98 8.92
C VAL A 106 -4.01 10.63 8.49
N GLU A 107 -4.36 10.17 7.29
CA GLU A 107 -3.94 8.86 6.77
C GLU A 107 -2.44 8.82 6.43
N THR A 108 -1.89 9.95 5.97
CA THR A 108 -0.45 10.11 5.76
C THR A 108 0.30 10.04 7.08
N LEU A 109 -0.16 10.76 8.10
CA LEU A 109 0.43 10.73 9.43
C LEU A 109 0.35 9.33 10.05
N ARG A 110 -0.82 8.68 9.97
CA ARG A 110 -1.04 7.31 10.44
C ARG A 110 -0.04 6.35 9.81
N SER A 111 0.14 6.44 8.49
CA SER A 111 1.08 5.60 7.74
C SER A 111 2.52 5.83 8.18
N TRP A 112 2.91 7.08 8.45
CA TRP A 112 4.24 7.39 8.99
C TRP A 112 4.44 6.85 10.40
N MET A 113 3.47 7.05 11.30
CA MET A 113 3.52 6.52 12.67
C MET A 113 3.63 5.00 12.70
N ILE A 114 2.95 4.29 11.79
CA ILE A 114 3.07 2.83 11.67
C ILE A 114 4.47 2.43 11.19
N ALA A 115 5.05 3.18 10.25
CA ALA A 115 6.36 2.87 9.70
C ALA A 115 7.51 3.03 10.71
N VAL A 116 7.31 3.83 11.76
CA VAL A 116 8.27 4.01 12.86
C VAL A 116 7.79 3.38 14.17
N ASP A 117 6.83 2.46 14.10
CA ASP A 117 6.27 1.72 15.24
C ASP A 117 5.68 2.57 16.38
N LEU A 118 5.42 3.86 16.15
CA LEU A 118 4.70 4.74 17.07
C LEU A 118 3.19 4.41 17.15
N TRP A 119 2.66 3.68 16.17
CA TRP A 119 1.27 3.25 16.17
C TRP A 119 1.08 1.84 15.61
N ILE A 120 0.41 0.98 16.38
CA ILE A 120 0.08 -0.38 15.95
C ILE A 120 -1.27 -0.37 15.22
N PRO A 121 -1.33 -0.77 13.93
CA PRO A 121 -2.57 -0.90 13.19
C PRO A 121 -3.54 -1.86 13.87
N ARG A 122 -4.85 -1.59 13.80
CA ARG A 122 -5.89 -2.42 14.41
C ARG A 122 -5.78 -3.90 14.02
N ALA A 123 -5.47 -4.19 12.75
CA ALA A 123 -5.30 -5.56 12.25
C ALA A 123 -4.16 -6.35 12.92
N LYS A 124 -3.15 -5.65 13.45
CA LYS A 124 -2.01 -6.26 14.16
C LYS A 124 -2.20 -6.28 15.68
N ARG A 125 -3.25 -5.65 16.22
CA ARG A 125 -3.50 -5.64 17.67
C ARG A 125 -4.00 -6.99 18.11
N LEU A 126 -3.41 -7.51 19.18
CA LEU A 126 -3.91 -8.69 19.87
C LEU A 126 -5.37 -8.46 20.28
N LYS A 127 -6.21 -9.47 20.05
CA LYS A 127 -7.59 -9.42 20.54
C LYS A 127 -7.53 -9.38 22.06
N ARG A 128 -8.20 -8.40 22.66
CA ARG A 128 -8.31 -8.32 24.12
C ARG A 128 -9.00 -9.60 24.61
N PRO A 129 -8.41 -10.36 25.55
CA PRO A 129 -9.12 -11.45 26.17
C PRO A 129 -10.32 -10.86 26.91
N TYR A 130 -11.52 -11.29 26.53
CA TYR A 130 -12.73 -10.89 27.22
C TYR A 130 -12.98 -11.88 28.35
N GLN A 131 -12.99 -11.39 29.58
CA GLN A 131 -13.42 -12.22 30.72
C GLN A 131 -14.94 -12.34 30.63
N PRO A 132 -15.50 -13.57 30.63
CA PRO A 132 -16.94 -13.76 30.74
C PRO A 132 -17.43 -13.05 32.01
N ARG A 133 -18.43 -12.19 31.87
CA ARG A 133 -19.17 -11.69 33.02
C ARG A 133 -20.27 -12.72 33.31
N TYR A 134 -20.14 -13.43 34.41
CA TYR A 134 -21.20 -14.34 34.86
C TYR A 134 -22.46 -13.54 35.19
N ASN A 135 -23.62 -14.16 34.98
CA ASN A 135 -24.88 -13.59 35.44
C ASN A 135 -24.80 -13.39 36.95
N ARG A 136 -25.33 -12.26 37.43
CA ARG A 136 -25.53 -12.06 38.87
C ARG A 136 -26.63 -12.99 39.34
N ASP A 137 -26.50 -13.52 40.54
CA ASP A 137 -27.55 -14.35 41.13
C ASP A 137 -28.78 -13.50 41.47
N CYS A 138 -28.58 -12.22 41.81
CA CYS A 138 -29.65 -11.29 42.19
C CYS A 138 -29.45 -9.87 41.61
N PHE A 139 -30.55 -9.11 41.47
CA PHE A 139 -30.50 -7.69 41.15
C PHE A 139 -29.96 -6.88 42.35
N GLY A 140 -28.96 -6.02 42.11
CA GLY A 140 -28.44 -5.09 43.13
C GLY A 140 -27.16 -5.54 43.85
N GLU A 141 -26.61 -6.73 43.57
CA GLU A 141 -25.33 -7.13 44.17
C GLU A 141 -24.17 -6.22 43.75
N LEU A 142 -23.48 -5.67 44.75
CA LEU A 142 -22.24 -4.92 44.59
C LEU A 142 -21.12 -5.89 44.21
N CYS A 143 -20.53 -5.70 43.03
CA CYS A 143 -19.30 -6.38 42.67
C CYS A 143 -18.16 -5.65 43.39
N HIS A 144 -17.60 -6.24 44.45
CA HIS A 144 -16.31 -5.82 44.96
C HIS A 144 -15.25 -6.41 44.02
N ASN A 145 -14.54 -5.54 43.31
CA ASN A 145 -13.38 -5.91 42.50
C ASN A 145 -12.13 -6.02 43.38
#